data_AF-A0A3R1AWZ2-F1
#
_entry.id   AF-A0A3R1AWZ2-F1
#
_cell.length_a   1.000
_cell.length_b   1.000
_cell.length_c   1.000
_cell.angle_alpha   90.00
_cell.angle_beta   90.00
_cell.angle_gamma   90.00
#
_symmetry.space_group_name_H-M   'P 1'
#
loop_
_entity.id
_entity.type
_entity.pdbx_description
1 polymer ?
#
loop_
_entity_poly.entity_id
_entity_poly.type
_entity_poly.pdbx_seq_one_letter_code
_entity_poly.pdbx_strand_id
1 'polypeptide(L)' 'MDTARQAADLERQREFKQAGHLWNQALFAARNDVNAEYCRLRADFCLSSMFTRNLQ' A
#
# COMPACT_ATOMS: atom_id res chain seq x y z
N MET A 1 0.20 -9.74 10.85
CA MET A 1 -0.62 -8.58 10.45
C MET A 1 0.24 -7.31 10.40
N ASP A 2 1.55 -7.45 10.32
CA ASP A 2 2.51 -6.36 10.56
C ASP A 2 2.79 -5.54 9.31
N THR A 3 2.68 -6.15 8.12
CA THR A 3 2.90 -5.51 6.82
C THR A 3 1.88 -4.41 6.53
N ALA A 4 0.60 -4.62 6.84
CA ALA A 4 -0.44 -3.62 6.66
C ALA A 4 -0.25 -2.40 7.59
N ARG A 5 0.22 -2.65 8.82
CA ARG A 5 0.53 -1.59 9.79
C ARG A 5 1.72 -0.76 9.31
N GLN A 6 2.79 -1.42 8.87
CA GLN A 6 3.96 -0.74 8.29
C GLN A 6 3.60 0.06 7.03
N ALA A 7 2.75 -0.49 6.16
CA ALA A 7 2.25 0.23 4.99
C ALA A 7 1.52 1.52 5.39
N ALA A 8 0.63 1.45 6.39
CA ALA A 8 -0.07 2.61 6.92
C ALA A 8 0.88 3.64 7.56
N ASP A 9 1.92 3.20 8.25
CA ASP A 9 2.92 4.08 8.86
C ASP A 9 3.74 4.84 7.79
N LEU A 10 4.05 4.19 6.66
CA LEU A 10 4.71 4.82 5.51
C LEU A 10 3.80 5.81 4.78
N GLU A 11 2.50 5.52 4.64
CA GLU A 11 1.54 6.48 4.07
C GLU A 11 1.49 7.77 4.89
N ARG A 12 1.53 7.68 6.23
CA ARG A 12 1.58 8.87 7.10
C ARG A 12 2.86 9.68 6.91
N GLN A 13 3.95 9.02 6.53
CA GLN A 13 5.25 9.63 6.21
C GLN A 13 5.32 10.14 4.76
N ARG A 14 4.25 9.96 3.96
CA ARG A 14 4.20 10.28 2.52
C ARG A 14 5.14 9.44 1.65
N GLU A 15 5.63 8.32 2.17
CA GLU A 15 6.42 7.33 1.45
C GLU A 15 5.52 6.41 0.62
N PHE A 16 4.68 7.01 -0.25
CA PHE A 16 3.58 6.31 -0.93
C PHE A 16 4.07 5.17 -1.81
N LYS A 17 5.20 5.32 -2.51
CA LYS A 17 5.74 4.24 -3.34
C LYS A 17 6.04 2.99 -2.51
N GLN A 18 6.73 3.16 -1.38
CA GLN A 18 7.07 2.05 -0.49
C GLN A 18 5.82 1.46 0.19
N ALA A 19 4.91 2.33 0.65
CA ALA A 19 3.63 1.91 1.21
C ALA A 19 2.82 1.05 0.23
N GLY A 20 2.77 1.43 -1.05
CA GLY A 20 2.04 0.70 -2.08
C GLY A 20 2.59 -0.71 -2.31
N HIS A 21 3.92 -0.87 -2.26
CA HIS A 21 4.54 -2.19 -2.32
C HIS A 21 4.20 -3.04 -1.10
N LEU A 22 4.22 -2.46 0.11
CA LEU A 22 3.80 -3.18 1.32
C LEU A 22 2.32 -3.55 1.31
N TRP A 23 1.44 -2.69 0.76
CA TRP A 23 0.03 -3.03 0.58
C TRP A 23 -0.16 -4.20 -0.39
N ASN A 24 0.61 -4.27 -1.47
CA ASN A 24 0.61 -5.45 -2.36
C ASN A 24 1.08 -6.71 -1.63
N GLN A 25 2.11 -6.63 -0.79
CA GLN A 25 2.54 -7.78 0.02
C GLN A 25 1.46 -8.19 1.03
N ALA A 26 0.79 -7.23 1.66
CA ALA A 26 -0.31 -7.48 2.59
C ALA A 26 -1.53 -8.11 1.88
N LEU A 27 -1.79 -7.75 0.63
CA LEU A 27 -2.80 -8.36 -0.22
C LEU A 27 -2.57 -9.87 -0.37
N PHE A 28 -1.34 -10.30 -0.71
CA PHE A 28 -1.03 -11.74 -0.84
C PHE A 28 -1.10 -12.51 0.48
N ALA A 29 -0.91 -11.82 1.61
CA ALA A 29 -1.02 -12.41 2.94
C ALA A 29 -2.46 -12.42 3.49
N ALA A 30 -3.39 -11.70 2.85
CA ALA A 30 -4.78 -11.59 3.31
C ALA A 30 -5.53 -12.91 3.07
N ARG A 31 -6.15 -13.43 4.14
CA ARG A 31 -6.95 -14.67 4.10
C ARG A 31 -8.44 -14.47 3.83
N ASN A 32 -8.90 -13.22 3.87
CA ASN A 32 -10.29 -12.84 3.63
C ASN A 32 -10.31 -11.80 2.51
N ASP A 33 -11.24 -12.00 1.57
CA ASP A 33 -11.48 -11.16 0.40
C ASP A 33 -11.66 -9.68 0.75
N VAL A 34 -12.29 -9.35 1.87
CA VAL A 34 -12.45 -7.95 2.32
C VAL A 34 -11.09 -7.29 2.61
N ASN A 35 -10.20 -8.02 3.27
CA ASN A 35 -8.86 -7.51 3.58
C ASN A 35 -7.99 -7.47 2.32
N ALA A 36 -8.14 -8.45 1.44
CA ALA A 36 -7.48 -8.46 0.14
C ALA A 36 -7.91 -7.25 -0.70
N GLU A 37 -9.21 -7.00 -0.82
CA GLU A 37 -9.75 -5.86 -1.55
C GLU A 37 -9.28 -4.53 -0.95
N TYR A 38 -9.31 -4.39 0.38
CA TYR A 38 -8.76 -3.21 1.04
C TYR A 38 -7.28 -3.00 0.70
N CYS A 39 -6.45 -4.03 0.80
CA CYS A 39 -5.03 -3.94 0.47
C CYS A 39 -4.80 -3.58 -1.00
N ARG A 40 -5.59 -4.14 -1.92
CA ARG A 40 -5.55 -3.81 -3.36
C ARG A 40 -5.86 -2.35 -3.61
N LEU A 41 -6.96 -1.84 -3.06
CA LEU A 41 -7.35 -0.43 -3.21
C LEU A 41 -6.28 0.53 -2.65
N ARG A 42 -5.67 0.19 -1.52
CA ARG A 42 -4.58 0.99 -0.94
C ARG A 42 -3.30 0.93 -1.76
N ALA A 43 -2.95 -0.23 -2.32
CA ALA A 43 -1.81 -0.36 -3.21
C ALA A 43 -2.01 0.48 -4.48
N ASP A 44 -3.18 0.41 -5.11
CA ASP A 44 -3.52 1.19 -6.30
C ASP A 44 -3.46 2.70 -6.02
N PHE A 45 -4.00 3.15 -4.88
CA PHE A 45 -3.92 4.54 -4.45
C PHE A 45 -2.45 4.99 -4.34
N CYS A 46 -1.65 4.25 -3.57
CA CYS A 46 -0.25 4.58 -3.29
C CYS A 46 0.66 4.54 -4.52
N LEU A 47 0.41 3.60 -5.43
CA LEU A 47 1.20 3.43 -6.65
C LEU A 47 0.71 4.29 -7.81
N SER A 48 -0.41 5.00 -7.64
CA SER A 48 -0.92 5.90 -8.67
C SER A 48 0.14 6.92 -9.10
N SER A 49 0.10 7.28 -10.37
CA SER A 49 1.09 8.18 -10.99
C SER A 49 1.18 9.55 -10.32
N MET A 50 0.17 9.94 -9.53
CA MET A 50 0.17 11.16 -8.72
C MET A 50 1.22 11.13 -7.59
N PHE A 51 1.44 9.96 -6.98
CA PHE A 51 2.38 9.81 -5.86
C PHE A 51 3.70 9.15 -6.25
N THR A 52 3.78 8.60 -7.48
CA THR A 52 4.96 7.88 -7.98
C THR A 52 5.65 8.54 -9.17
N ARG A 53 5.09 9.62 -9.75
CA ARG A 53 5.83 10.46 -10.71
C ARG A 53 6.96 11.16 -9.96
N ASN A 54 8.18 10.95 -10.43
CA ASN A 54 9.37 11.60 -9.91
C ASN A 54 9.16 13.12 -9.83
N LEU A 55 9.31 13.69 -8.63
CA LEU A 55 9.92 15.01 -8.48
C LEU A 55 11.31 14.89 -9.12
N GLN A 56 11.46 15.39 -10.34
CA GLN A 56 12.76 15.55 -10.99
C GLN A 56 13.54 16.69 -10.32
#